data_AF-A0A3D0NMX0-F1
#
_entry.id   AF-A0A3D0NMX0-F1
#
_cell.length_a   1.000
_cell.length_b   1.000
_cell.length_c   1.000
_cell.angle_alpha   90.00
_cell.angle_beta   90.00
_cell.angle_gamma   90.00
#
_symmetry.space_group_name_H-M   'P 1'
#
loop_
_entity.id
_entity.type
_entity.pdbx_description
1 polymer ?
#
loop_
_entity_poly.entity_id
_entity_poly.type
_entity_poly.pdbx_seq_one_letter_code
_entity_poly.pdbx_strand_id
1 'polypeptide(L)'
;LQQSAFHAGSLKASVPAMLVLEPVVAVLLGQVILGEHLAVSTPSAIALGIATAAMAVATVALGRDEGAFEDELEAAAARRPTP
;
A
#
# COMPACT_ATOMS: atom_id res chain seq x y z
N LEU A 1 -23.78 18.41 -1.19
CA LEU A 1 -22.81 18.14 -0.09
C LEU A 1 -22.53 16.64 0.15
N GLN A 2 -23.08 15.70 -0.65
CA GLN A 2 -22.79 14.26 -0.51
C GLN A 2 -22.03 13.66 -1.71
N GLN A 3 -21.47 14.49 -2.60
CA GLN A 3 -20.53 14.03 -3.62
C GLN A 3 -19.09 13.88 -3.09
N SER A 4 -18.86 14.14 -1.79
CA SER A 4 -17.60 13.74 -1.16
C SER A 4 -17.43 12.22 -1.15
N ALA A 5 -18.47 11.43 -1.40
CA ALA A 5 -18.35 9.99 -1.64
C ALA A 5 -17.62 9.62 -2.95
N PHE A 6 -17.27 10.59 -3.81
CA PHE A 6 -16.27 10.41 -4.86
C PHE A 6 -14.82 10.57 -4.34
N HIS A 7 -14.62 10.78 -3.02
CA HIS A 7 -13.33 10.70 -2.28
C HIS A 7 -12.89 9.26 -2.00
N ALA A 8 -12.84 8.41 -3.02
CA ALA A 8 -12.21 7.09 -2.88
C ALA A 8 -10.77 7.08 -3.42
N GLY A 9 -10.13 8.26 -3.60
CA GLY A 9 -8.69 8.34 -3.89
C GLY A 9 -7.91 7.70 -2.75
N SER A 10 -8.04 8.26 -1.55
CA SER A 10 -7.30 7.79 -0.37
C SER A 10 -7.62 6.36 0.04
N LEU A 11 -8.86 5.87 -0.19
CA LEU A 11 -9.20 4.47 0.04
C LEU A 11 -8.58 3.53 -1.01
N LYS A 12 -8.53 3.88 -2.30
CA LYS A 12 -7.93 3.00 -3.31
C LYS A 12 -6.41 2.89 -3.18
N ALA A 13 -5.72 3.93 -2.72
CA ALA A 13 -4.27 3.86 -2.51
C ALA A 13 -3.86 3.11 -1.23
N SER A 14 -4.71 3.12 -0.20
CA SER A 14 -4.46 2.35 1.03
C SER A 14 -4.88 0.88 0.92
N VAL A 15 -5.73 0.51 -0.04
CA VAL A 15 -6.07 -0.89 -0.36
C VAL A 15 -4.83 -1.75 -0.66
N PRO A 16 -3.90 -1.36 -1.56
CA PRO A 16 -2.66 -2.10 -1.80
C PRO A 16 -1.82 -2.30 -0.54
N ALA A 17 -1.67 -1.27 0.29
CA ALA A 17 -0.92 -1.37 1.53
C ALA A 17 -1.58 -2.35 2.52
N MET A 18 -2.91 -2.29 2.63
CA MET A 18 -3.71 -3.18 3.49
C MET A 18 -3.60 -4.65 3.04
N LEU A 19 -3.68 -4.90 1.73
CA LEU A 19 -3.58 -6.25 1.15
C LEU A 19 -2.19 -6.86 1.27
N VAL A 20 -1.13 -6.05 1.34
CA VAL A 20 0.25 -6.51 1.50
C VAL A 20 0.58 -6.72 2.98
N LEU A 21 0.15 -5.81 3.85
CA LEU A 21 0.55 -5.81 5.26
C LEU A 21 0.00 -7.01 6.02
N GLU A 22 -1.27 -7.36 5.82
CA GLU A 22 -1.90 -8.50 6.49
C GLU A 22 -1.16 -9.83 6.25
N PRO A 23 -0.92 -10.29 5.01
CA PRO A 23 -0.20 -11.54 4.78
C PRO A 23 1.26 -11.46 5.22
N VAL A 24 1.93 -10.31 5.07
CA VAL A 24 3.31 -10.14 5.54
C VAL A 24 3.41 -10.30 7.05
N VAL A 25 2.53 -9.63 7.80
CA VAL A 25 2.47 -9.76 9.26
C VAL A 25 2.12 -11.20 9.64
N ALA A 26 1.13 -11.82 8.99
CA ALA A 26 0.75 -13.20 9.27
C ALA A 26 1.93 -14.18 9.13
N VAL A 27 2.71 -14.07 8.05
CA VAL A 27 3.91 -14.90 7.84
C VAL A 27 4.98 -14.63 8.91
N LEU A 28 5.23 -13.37 9.26
CA LEU A 28 6.19 -13.02 10.31
C LEU A 28 5.76 -13.57 11.68
N LEU A 29 4.47 -13.48 12.02
CA LEU A 29 3.94 -14.01 13.27
C LEU A 29 4.02 -15.55 13.29
N GLY A 30 3.71 -16.24 12.19
CA GLY A 30 3.92 -17.70 12.10
C GLY A 30 5.38 -18.08 12.35
N GLN A 31 6.31 -17.32 11.79
CA GLN A 31 7.74 -17.57 11.93
C GLN A 31 8.29 -17.27 13.33
N VAL A 32 7.87 -16.16 13.95
CA VAL A 32 8.43 -15.67 15.22
C VAL A 32 7.67 -16.20 16.43
N ILE A 33 6.33 -16.23 16.37
CA ILE A 33 5.47 -16.61 17.50
C ILE A 33 5.22 -18.11 17.49
N LEU A 34 4.85 -18.69 16.35
CA LEU A 34 4.56 -20.13 16.26
C LEU A 34 5.85 -20.96 16.04
N GLY A 35 6.93 -20.33 15.58
CA GLY A 35 8.20 -21.00 15.30
C GLY A 35 8.17 -21.84 14.02
N GLU A 36 7.20 -21.61 13.14
CA GLU A 36 7.05 -22.33 11.88
C GLU A 36 8.11 -21.85 10.88
N HIS A 37 8.70 -22.75 10.09
CA HIS A 37 9.60 -22.35 9.00
C HIS A 37 8.88 -22.41 7.65
N LEU A 38 9.08 -21.39 6.82
CA LEU A 38 8.64 -21.43 5.43
C LEU A 38 9.33 -22.60 4.70
N ALA A 39 8.55 -23.65 4.43
CA ALA A 39 9.00 -24.83 3.69
C ALA A 39 9.06 -24.50 2.19
N VAL A 40 10.13 -23.83 1.77
CA VAL A 40 10.32 -23.39 0.38
C VAL A 40 11.61 -23.93 -0.20
N SER A 41 11.55 -24.35 -1.46
CA SER A 41 12.74 -24.71 -2.24
C SER A 41 13.53 -23.44 -2.61
N THR A 42 14.82 -23.57 -2.94
CA THR A 42 15.67 -22.41 -3.33
C THR A 42 15.04 -21.56 -4.45
N PRO A 43 14.51 -22.14 -5.55
CA PRO A 43 13.83 -21.36 -6.58
C PRO A 43 12.57 -20.65 -6.05
N SER A 44 11.78 -21.31 -5.21
CA SER A 44 10.58 -20.73 -4.60
C SER A 44 10.94 -19.57 -3.67
N ALA A 45 12.02 -19.68 -2.89
CA ALA A 45 12.50 -18.62 -2.02
C ALA A 45 12.92 -17.37 -2.81
N ILE A 46 13.59 -17.56 -3.95
CA ILE A 46 13.95 -16.46 -4.86
C ILE A 46 12.68 -15.81 -5.42
N ALA A 47 11.70 -16.60 -5.87
CA ALA A 47 10.44 -16.09 -6.39
C ALA A 47 9.66 -15.30 -5.32
N LEU A 48 9.62 -15.79 -4.07
CA LEU A 48 9.06 -15.06 -2.93
C LEU A 48 9.77 -13.73 -2.71
N GLY A 49 11.10 -13.69 -2.71
CA GLY A 49 11.87 -12.46 -2.57
C GLY A 49 11.54 -11.43 -3.66
N ILE A 50 11.43 -11.87 -4.92
CA ILE A 50 11.01 -11.02 -6.05
C ILE A 50 9.58 -10.51 -5.85
N ALA A 51 8.65 -11.38 -5.46
CA ALA A 51 7.27 -10.99 -5.20
C ALA A 51 7.17 -9.95 -4.07
N THR A 52 7.86 -10.16 -2.95
CA THR A 52 7.92 -9.21 -1.84
C THR A 52 8.50 -7.87 -2.29
N ALA A 53 9.57 -7.88 -3.09
CA ALA A 53 10.15 -6.64 -3.63
C ALA A 53 9.17 -5.92 -4.57
N ALA A 54 8.49 -6.65 -5.45
CA ALA A 54 7.46 -6.09 -6.35
C ALA A 54 6.29 -5.49 -5.57
N MET A 55 5.82 -6.18 -4.52
CA MET A 55 4.78 -5.67 -3.62
C MET A 55 5.22 -4.37 -2.94
N ALA A 56 6.45 -4.31 -2.42
CA ALA A 56 6.99 -3.09 -1.80
C ALA A 56 7.09 -1.93 -2.81
N VAL A 57 7.59 -2.19 -4.02
CA VAL A 57 7.65 -1.19 -5.10
C VAL A 57 6.26 -0.69 -5.46
N ALA A 58 5.28 -1.59 -5.60
CA ALA A 58 3.90 -1.23 -5.90
C ALA A 58 3.28 -0.38 -4.79
N THR A 59 3.45 -0.76 -3.52
CA THR A 59 2.98 0.04 -2.37
C THR A 59 3.59 1.44 -2.37
N VAL A 60 4.89 1.56 -2.63
CA VAL A 60 5.57 2.87 -2.68
C VAL A 60 5.13 3.69 -3.90
N ALA A 61 5.00 3.08 -5.07
CA ALA A 61 4.57 3.76 -6.28
C ALA A 61 3.14 4.31 -6.12
N LEU A 62 2.23 3.49 -5.60
CA LEU A 62 0.84 3.89 -5.35
C LEU A 62 0.74 4.95 -4.24
N GLY A 63 1.56 4.85 -3.19
CA GLY A 63 1.63 5.87 -2.15
C GLY A 63 2.17 7.22 -2.66
N ARG A 64 3.08 7.22 -3.63
CA ARG A 64 3.61 8.45 -4.24
C ARG A 64 2.59 9.12 -5.17
N ASP A 65 1.87 8.35 -5.97
CA ASP A 65 0.81 8.87 -6.84
C ASP A 65 -0.29 9.57 -6.01
N GLU A 66 -0.65 9.00 -4.85
CA GLU A 66 -1.66 9.60 -3.97
C GLU A 66 -1.17 10.90 -3.32
N GLY A 67 0.06 10.93 -2.79
CA GLY A 67 0.63 12.15 -2.18
C GLY A 67 0.72 13.32 -3.17
N ALA A 68 1.09 13.04 -4.43
CA ALA A 68 1.10 14.05 -5.48
C ALA A 68 -0.32 14.58 -5.80
N PHE A 69 -1.34 13.72 -5.70
CA PHE A 69 -2.74 14.09 -5.93
C PHE A 69 -3.30 14.96 -4.78
N GLU A 70 -2.94 14.66 -3.53
CA GLU A 70 -3.28 15.45 -2.35
C GLU A 70 -2.66 16.85 -2.41
N ASP A 71 -1.38 16.96 -2.77
CA ASP A 71 -0.67 18.24 -2.95
C ASP A 71 -1.35 19.13 -4.01
N GLU A 72 -1.80 18.53 -5.12
CA GLU A 72 -2.47 19.26 -6.21
C GLU A 72 -3.86 19.77 -5.81
N LEU A 73 -4.60 18.99 -5.01
CA LEU A 73 -5.88 19.37 -4.41
C LEU A 73 -5.70 20.52 -3.42
N GLU A 74 -4.68 20.48 -2.55
CA GLU A 74 -4.38 21.54 -1.60
C GLU A 74 -3.99 22.84 -2.33
N ALA A 75 -3.15 22.74 -3.36
CA ALA A 75 -2.82 23.87 -4.24
C ALA A 75 -4.07 24.45 -4.94
N ALA A 76 -5.01 23.61 -5.38
CA ALA A 76 -6.26 24.05 -5.98
C ALA A 76 -7.21 24.71 -4.97
N ALA A 77 -7.24 24.25 -3.73
CA ALA A 77 -8.01 24.85 -2.64
C ALA A 77 -7.44 26.22 -2.24
N ALA A 78 -6.11 26.33 -2.13
CA ALA A 78 -5.41 27.59 -1.83
C ALA A 78 -5.62 28.66 -2.93
N ARG A 79 -5.85 28.24 -4.17
CA ARG A 79 -6.13 29.14 -5.31
C ARG A 79 -7.58 29.62 -5.40
N ARG A 80 -8.51 29.13 -4.55
CA ARG A 80 -9.88 29.67 -4.54
C ARG A 80 -9.93 30.95 -3.72
N PRO A 81 -10.22 32.13 -4.33
CA PRO A 81 -10.47 33.33 -3.56
C PRO A 81 -11.74 33.15 -2.73
N THR A 82 -11.67 33.54 -1.45
CA THR A 82 -12.83 33.62 -0.56
C THR A 82 -13.81 34.68 -1.07
N PRO A 83 -15.13 34.40 -1.14
CA PRO A 83 -16.14 35.40 -1.46
C PRO A 83 -16.24 36.49 -0.39
#